data_AF-A0A7Y5QFI2-F1
#
_entry.id   AF-A0A7Y5QFI2-F1
#
_cell.length_a   1.000
_cell.length_b   1.000
_cell.length_c   1.000
_cell.angle_alpha   90.00
_cell.angle_beta   90.00
_cell.angle_gamma   90.00
#
_symmetry.space_group_name_H-M   'P 1'
#
loop_
_entity.id
_entity.type
_entity.pdbx_description
1 polymer ?
#
loop_
_entity_poly.entity_id
_entity_poly.type
_entity_poly.pdbx_seq_one_letter_code
_entity_poly.pdbx_strand_id
1 'polypeptide(L)'
;MRLARTDLQARYQIFERALLQDQRAYYKREIDRNRRAAQQVSRARAFFAFLAGAASLLAAIIGGLTAIQGGTASCDVSQLAAIADANLPSKQADQISNKLEATVTEGNTLVCLLLDTVTPVLMVIAVGAPAIGAAFTTLADMYQWDRLASVYETAQKSLAIADALSPLDEEPDDVYLASLQAYSEGTLTVMRDETAQWGQLVKMPDALQEYINTAREKAARELEENGGENAGG
;
A
#
# COMPACT_ATOMS: atom_id res chain seq x y z
N MET A 1 -14.14 38.34 32.09
CA MET A 1 -12.79 38.32 32.72
C MET A 1 -11.79 38.39 31.59
N ARG A 2 -10.98 39.46 31.48
CA ARG A 2 -9.95 39.56 30.43
C ARG A 2 -8.78 38.64 30.81
N LEU A 3 -8.35 37.79 29.89
CA LEU A 3 -7.18 36.93 30.08
C LEU A 3 -5.92 37.77 29.87
N ALA A 4 -4.87 37.51 30.65
CA ALA A 4 -3.58 38.15 30.44
C ALA A 4 -2.91 37.59 29.17
N ARG A 5 -2.12 38.41 28.46
CA ARG A 5 -1.38 37.99 27.26
C ARG A 5 -0.51 36.76 27.50
N THR A 6 0.12 36.67 28.67
CA THR A 6 0.93 35.53 29.10
C THR A 6 0.12 34.23 29.16
N ASP A 7 -1.14 34.30 29.59
CA ASP A 7 -2.03 33.14 29.67
C ASP A 7 -2.45 32.65 28.27
N LEU A 8 -2.70 33.59 27.35
CA LEU A 8 -3.03 33.27 25.96
C LEU A 8 -1.85 32.61 25.25
N GLN A 9 -0.64 33.14 25.43
CA GLN A 9 0.58 32.56 24.86
C GLN A 9 0.88 31.18 25.43
N ALA A 10 0.69 30.98 26.73
CA ALA A 10 0.82 29.65 27.34
C ALA A 10 -0.17 28.63 26.76
N ARG A 11 -1.43 29.03 26.56
CA ARG A 11 -2.45 28.18 25.92
C ARG A 11 -2.10 27.85 24.48
N TYR A 12 -1.62 28.84 23.71
CA TYR A 12 -1.13 28.63 22.35
C TYR A 12 0.00 27.59 22.33
N GLN A 13 1.04 27.76 23.15
CA GLN A 13 2.18 26.82 23.20
C GLN A 13 1.75 25.40 23.60
N ILE A 14 0.82 25.28 24.56
CA ILE A 14 0.28 23.97 24.95
C ILE A 14 -0.46 23.34 23.76
N PHE A 15 -1.32 24.10 23.08
CA PHE A 15 -2.08 23.61 21.93
C PHE A 15 -1.16 23.20 20.77
N GLU A 16 -0.20 24.06 20.41
CA GLU A 16 0.75 23.81 19.34
C GLU A 16 1.57 22.53 19.61
N ARG A 17 2.13 22.42 20.81
CA ARG A 17 3.02 21.30 21.15
C ARG A 17 2.26 19.99 21.39
N ALA A 18 1.15 20.05 22.12
CA ALA A 18 0.43 18.84 22.51
C ALA A 18 -0.47 18.31 21.39
N LEU A 19 -1.12 19.20 20.63
CA LEU A 19 -2.11 18.81 19.63
C LEU A 19 -1.48 18.75 18.23
N LEU A 20 -0.86 19.83 17.77
CA LEU A 20 -0.45 19.93 16.37
C LEU A 20 0.80 19.14 16.05
N GLN A 21 1.83 19.22 16.89
CA GLN A 21 3.06 18.45 16.64
C GLN A 21 2.79 16.94 16.72
N ASP A 22 1.96 16.50 17.67
CA ASP A 22 1.60 15.09 17.78
C ASP A 22 0.80 14.61 16.57
N GLN A 23 -0.20 15.40 16.13
CA GLN A 23 -1.01 15.06 14.96
C GLN A 23 -0.20 15.07 13.65
N ARG A 24 0.70 16.04 13.47
CA ARG A 24 1.66 16.04 12.33
C ARG A 24 2.55 14.82 12.34
N ALA A 25 3.08 14.43 13.51
CA ALA A 25 3.90 13.25 13.66
C ALA A 25 3.09 11.97 13.38
N TYR A 26 1.85 11.90 13.86
CA TYR A 26 0.91 10.83 13.57
C TYR A 26 0.64 10.68 12.06
N TYR A 27 0.22 11.74 11.37
CA TYR A 27 -0.04 11.70 9.93
C TYR A 27 1.20 11.31 9.14
N LYS A 28 2.37 11.85 9.48
CA LYS A 28 3.62 11.46 8.82
C LYS A 28 3.89 9.96 8.96
N ARG A 29 3.74 9.42 10.17
CA ARG A 29 3.91 7.98 10.44
C ARG A 29 2.92 7.14 9.64
N GLU A 30 1.66 7.54 9.57
CA GLU A 30 0.62 6.78 8.84
C GLU A 30 0.77 6.89 7.32
N ILE A 31 1.16 8.05 6.77
CA ILE A 31 1.52 8.20 5.35
C ILE A 31 2.68 7.26 5.00
N ASP A 32 3.76 7.29 5.79
CA ASP A 32 4.93 6.44 5.57
C ASP A 32 4.57 4.95 5.67
N ARG A 33 3.72 4.58 6.63
CA ARG A 33 3.24 3.21 6.81
C ARG A 33 2.42 2.73 5.61
N ASN A 34 1.45 3.52 5.15
CA ASN A 34 0.61 3.19 4.00
C ASN A 34 1.43 3.09 2.71
N ARG A 35 2.36 4.03 2.47
CA ARG A 35 3.27 3.98 1.32
C ARG A 35 4.17 2.75 1.34
N ARG A 36 4.72 2.37 2.51
CA ARG A 36 5.51 1.14 2.65
C ARG A 36 4.67 -0.11 2.37
N ALA A 37 3.43 -0.16 2.87
CA ALA A 37 2.52 -1.28 2.61
C ALA A 37 2.20 -1.40 1.10
N ALA A 38 1.87 -0.29 0.43
CA ALA A 38 1.66 -0.27 -1.01
C ALA A 38 2.89 -0.76 -1.79
N GLN A 39 4.09 -0.30 -1.41
CA GLN A 39 5.34 -0.76 -2.01
C GLN A 39 5.60 -2.26 -1.78
N GLN A 40 5.30 -2.79 -0.58
CA GLN A 40 5.45 -4.21 -0.28
C GLN A 40 4.55 -5.07 -1.17
N VAL A 41 3.30 -4.65 -1.38
CA VAL A 41 2.36 -5.39 -2.24
C VAL A 41 2.74 -5.31 -3.71
N SER A 42 3.18 -4.15 -4.18
CA SER A 42 3.72 -4.00 -5.54
C SER A 42 4.93 -4.92 -5.77
N ARG A 43 5.86 -4.99 -4.80
CA ARG A 43 7.00 -5.92 -4.86
C ARG A 43 6.56 -7.38 -4.85
N ALA A 44 5.60 -7.76 -4.01
CA ALA A 44 5.07 -9.12 -3.97
C ALA A 44 4.43 -9.51 -5.32
N ARG A 45 3.62 -8.63 -5.90
CA ARG A 45 3.03 -8.84 -7.23
C ARG A 45 4.09 -9.03 -8.31
N ALA A 46 5.09 -8.15 -8.35
CA ALA A 46 6.20 -8.25 -9.30
C ALA A 46 6.98 -9.57 -9.12
N PHE A 47 7.21 -9.98 -7.87
CA PHE A 47 7.87 -11.24 -7.55
C PHE A 47 7.08 -12.46 -8.04
N PHE A 48 5.77 -12.53 -7.80
CA PHE A 48 4.95 -13.65 -8.28
C PHE A 48 4.81 -13.67 -9.81
N ALA A 49 4.69 -12.49 -10.45
CA ALA A 49 4.70 -12.40 -11.91
C ALA A 49 6.04 -12.89 -12.51
N PHE A 50 7.16 -12.51 -11.88
CA PHE A 50 8.48 -12.98 -12.27
C PHE A 50 8.61 -14.50 -12.08
N LEU A 51 8.19 -15.05 -10.93
CA LEU A 51 8.22 -16.49 -10.68
C LEU A 51 7.38 -17.26 -11.71
N ALA A 52 6.19 -16.78 -12.04
CA ALA A 52 5.34 -17.40 -13.05
C ALA A 52 6.03 -17.40 -14.43
N GLY A 53 6.60 -16.26 -14.84
CA GLY A 53 7.33 -16.15 -16.10
C GLY A 53 8.58 -17.04 -16.16
N ALA A 54 9.35 -17.08 -15.08
CA ALA A 54 10.52 -17.94 -14.95
C ALA A 54 10.15 -19.43 -14.99
N ALA A 55 9.08 -19.82 -14.30
CA ALA A 55 8.60 -21.21 -14.31
C ALA A 55 8.11 -21.63 -15.70
N SER A 56 7.34 -20.78 -16.39
CA SER A 56 6.89 -21.03 -17.76
C SER A 56 8.05 -21.14 -18.75
N LEU A 57 9.06 -20.27 -18.63
CA LEU A 57 10.25 -20.32 -19.48
C LEU A 57 11.05 -21.61 -19.25
N LEU A 58 11.28 -21.98 -17.99
CA LEU A 58 12.00 -23.21 -17.65
C LEU A 58 11.24 -24.45 -18.13
N ALA A 59 9.92 -24.49 -17.95
CA ALA A 59 9.09 -25.59 -18.45
C ALA A 59 9.17 -25.69 -19.98
N ALA A 60 9.16 -24.56 -20.70
CA ALA A 60 9.31 -24.54 -22.15
C ALA A 60 10.70 -25.01 -22.61
N ILE A 61 11.77 -24.62 -21.91
CA ILE A 61 13.14 -25.07 -22.20
C ILE A 61 13.27 -26.59 -21.98
N ILE A 62 12.75 -27.10 -20.86
CA ILE A 62 12.77 -28.54 -20.55
C ILE A 62 11.99 -29.30 -21.62
N GLY A 63 10.76 -28.87 -21.93
CA GLY A 63 9.94 -29.48 -22.98
C GLY A 63 10.59 -29.43 -24.36
N GLY A 64 11.26 -28.33 -24.70
CA GLY A 64 12.00 -28.19 -25.96
C GLY A 64 13.20 -29.12 -26.05
N LEU A 65 14.00 -29.22 -24.98
CA LEU A 65 15.12 -30.15 -24.90
C LEU A 65 14.66 -31.61 -25.04
N THR A 66 13.57 -31.98 -24.37
CA THR A 66 13.00 -33.34 -24.46
C THR A 66 12.48 -33.64 -25.87
N ALA A 67 11.93 -32.66 -26.57
CA ALA A 67 11.48 -32.83 -27.94
C ALA A 67 12.65 -33.07 -28.92
N ILE A 68 13.78 -32.39 -28.73
CA ILE A 68 14.98 -32.56 -29.55
C ILE A 68 15.64 -33.93 -29.33
N GLN A 69 15.56 -34.49 -28.12
CA GLN A 69 16.19 -35.77 -27.76
C GLN A 69 15.37 -37.02 -28.12
N GLY A 70 14.30 -36.89 -28.91
CA GLY A 70 13.47 -38.03 -29.34
C GLY A 70 12.16 -38.21 -28.58
N GLY A 71 11.76 -37.22 -27.78
CA GLY A 71 10.45 -37.18 -27.13
C GLY A 71 10.36 -37.98 -25.83
N THR A 72 9.16 -38.03 -25.24
CA THR A 72 8.86 -38.74 -23.98
C THR A 72 8.97 -40.26 -24.09
N ALA A 73 9.08 -40.76 -25.33
CA ALA A 73 9.13 -42.18 -25.64
C ALA A 73 10.27 -42.91 -24.94
N SER A 74 11.38 -42.23 -24.59
CA SER A 74 12.50 -42.81 -23.84
C SER A 74 12.24 -42.95 -22.33
N CYS A 75 11.31 -42.18 -21.76
CA CYS A 75 10.94 -42.24 -20.35
C CYS A 75 9.81 -43.25 -20.08
N ASP A 76 8.87 -43.38 -21.02
CA ASP A 76 7.79 -44.38 -20.95
C ASP A 76 8.31 -45.82 -21.00
N VAL A 77 9.51 -46.03 -21.55
CA VAL A 77 10.17 -47.35 -21.61
C VAL A 77 10.33 -47.98 -20.22
N SER A 78 10.53 -47.18 -19.18
CA SER A 78 10.64 -47.65 -17.79
C SER A 78 9.33 -48.22 -17.25
N GLN A 79 8.18 -47.65 -17.63
CA GLN A 79 6.86 -48.18 -17.27
C GLN A 79 6.51 -49.44 -18.08
N LEU A 80 6.91 -49.47 -19.36
CA LEU A 80 6.76 -50.67 -20.19
C LEU A 80 7.56 -51.86 -19.67
N ALA A 81 8.75 -51.64 -19.09
CA ALA A 81 9.52 -52.71 -18.43
C ALA A 81 8.75 -53.31 -17.23
N ALA A 82 8.17 -52.46 -16.37
CA ALA A 82 7.38 -52.92 -15.23
C ALA A 82 6.09 -53.67 -15.65
N ILE A 83 5.43 -53.24 -16.73
CA ILE A 83 4.26 -53.93 -17.28
C ILE A 83 4.67 -55.25 -17.95
N ALA A 84 5.81 -55.30 -18.64
CA ALA A 84 6.33 -56.50 -19.25
C ALA A 84 6.65 -57.58 -18.20
N ASP A 85 7.32 -57.21 -17.10
CA ASP A 85 7.61 -58.12 -15.98
C ASP A 85 6.34 -58.67 -15.32
N ALA A 86 5.27 -57.88 -15.26
CA ALA A 86 4.00 -58.31 -14.68
C ALA A 86 3.18 -59.24 -15.59
N ASN A 87 3.41 -59.23 -16.91
CA ASN A 87 2.51 -59.88 -17.88
C ASN A 87 3.17 -60.90 -18.81
N LEU A 88 4.50 -60.99 -18.88
CA LEU A 88 5.23 -61.91 -19.77
C LEU A 88 5.93 -63.05 -19.00
N PRO A 89 6.14 -64.21 -19.64
CA PRO A 89 6.95 -65.30 -19.06
C PRO A 89 8.38 -64.84 -18.79
N SER A 90 8.95 -65.21 -17.64
CA SER A 90 10.24 -64.71 -17.14
C SER A 90 11.38 -64.69 -18.18
N LYS A 91 11.48 -65.73 -19.02
CA LYS A 91 12.52 -65.80 -20.07
C LYS A 91 12.39 -64.75 -21.18
N GLN A 92 11.18 -64.31 -21.49
CA GLN A 92 10.94 -63.23 -22.47
C GLN A 92 11.10 -61.85 -21.82
N ALA A 93 10.68 -61.72 -20.56
CA ALA A 93 10.89 -60.51 -19.77
C ALA A 93 12.39 -60.18 -19.65
N ASP A 94 13.23 -61.17 -19.32
CA ASP A 94 14.69 -60.99 -19.20
C ASP A 94 15.35 -60.53 -20.52
N GLN A 95 14.92 -61.06 -21.67
CA GLN A 95 15.48 -60.67 -22.96
C GLN A 95 15.07 -59.26 -23.39
N ILE A 96 13.85 -58.84 -23.03
CA ILE A 96 13.36 -57.49 -23.30
C ILE A 96 14.07 -56.51 -22.37
N SER A 97 14.16 -56.81 -21.08
CA SER A 97 14.85 -55.99 -20.08
C SER A 97 16.31 -55.73 -20.44
N ASN A 98 17.10 -56.77 -20.77
CA ASN A 98 18.50 -56.60 -21.15
C ASN A 98 18.71 -55.76 -22.42
N LYS A 99 17.80 -55.82 -23.40
CA LYS A 99 17.86 -54.98 -24.60
C LYS A 99 17.44 -53.54 -24.32
N LEU A 100 16.49 -53.36 -23.40
CA LEU A 100 16.03 -52.06 -22.94
C LEU A 100 17.13 -51.34 -22.16
N GLU A 101 17.76 -52.01 -21.20
CA GLU A 101 18.86 -51.46 -20.39
C GLU A 101 20.06 -51.05 -21.25
N ALA A 102 20.39 -51.82 -22.30
CA ALA A 102 21.44 -51.46 -23.24
C ALA A 102 21.12 -50.21 -24.09
N THR A 103 19.83 -49.84 -24.20
CA THR A 103 19.37 -48.68 -24.99
C THR A 103 19.18 -47.44 -24.09
N VAL A 104 18.88 -47.63 -22.81
CA VAL A 104 18.81 -46.56 -21.81
C VAL A 104 20.22 -46.19 -21.37
N THR A 105 20.88 -45.32 -22.14
CA THR A 105 22.16 -44.71 -21.76
C THR A 105 21.96 -43.79 -20.54
N GLU A 106 22.99 -43.69 -19.67
CA GLU A 106 22.97 -42.95 -18.39
C GLU A 106 22.43 -41.51 -18.47
N GLY A 107 22.49 -40.86 -19.65
CA GLY A 107 21.96 -39.52 -19.88
C GLY A 107 20.43 -39.38 -19.77
N ASN A 108 19.66 -40.46 -19.91
CA ASN A 108 18.19 -40.38 -19.94
C ASN A 108 17.54 -40.28 -18.55
N THR A 109 18.23 -40.70 -17.49
CA THR A 109 17.67 -40.69 -16.11
C THR A 109 17.37 -39.28 -15.60
N LEU A 110 18.27 -38.32 -15.86
CA LEU A 110 18.09 -36.93 -15.47
C LEU A 110 16.96 -36.26 -16.25
N VAL A 111 16.84 -36.57 -17.55
CA VAL A 111 15.77 -36.05 -18.41
C VAL A 111 14.40 -36.55 -17.93
N CYS A 112 14.29 -37.83 -17.60
CA CYS A 112 13.04 -38.39 -17.08
C CYS A 112 12.70 -37.83 -15.69
N LEU A 113 13.69 -37.62 -14.81
CA LEU A 113 13.46 -36.96 -13.51
C LEU A 113 12.93 -35.51 -13.69
N LEU A 114 13.54 -34.75 -14.61
CA LEU A 114 13.10 -33.39 -14.93
C LEU A 114 11.67 -33.39 -15.50
N LEU A 115 11.34 -34.35 -16.36
CA LEU A 115 10.02 -34.46 -16.95
C LEU A 115 8.96 -34.85 -15.92
N ASP A 116 9.16 -35.95 -15.19
CA ASP A 116 8.15 -36.51 -14.29
C ASP A 116 7.97 -35.73 -13.00
N THR A 117 9.03 -35.10 -12.48
CA THR A 117 8.99 -34.43 -11.17
C THR A 117 9.02 -32.91 -11.31
N VAL A 118 9.96 -32.36 -12.09
CA VAL A 118 10.17 -30.92 -12.13
C VAL A 118 9.10 -30.22 -12.96
N THR A 119 8.71 -30.78 -14.11
CA THR A 119 7.68 -30.19 -14.99
C THR A 119 6.33 -29.99 -14.29
N PRO A 120 5.73 -30.98 -13.60
CA PRO A 120 4.45 -30.75 -12.91
C PRO A 120 4.57 -29.71 -11.79
N VAL A 121 5.69 -29.66 -11.06
CA VAL A 121 5.93 -28.63 -10.05
C VAL A 121 6.00 -27.24 -10.69
N LEU A 122 6.73 -27.09 -11.80
CA LEU A 122 6.80 -25.83 -12.54
C LEU A 122 5.44 -25.43 -13.10
N MET A 123 4.62 -26.37 -13.55
CA MET A 123 3.26 -26.12 -14.02
C MET A 123 2.35 -25.61 -12.89
N VAL A 124 2.43 -26.23 -11.71
CA VAL A 124 1.69 -25.76 -10.52
C VAL A 124 2.12 -24.35 -10.12
N ILE A 125 3.42 -24.04 -10.16
CA ILE A 125 3.92 -22.69 -9.87
C ILE A 125 3.45 -21.71 -10.94
N ALA A 126 3.52 -22.08 -12.22
CA ALA A 126 3.10 -21.23 -13.34
C ALA A 126 1.62 -20.86 -13.29
N VAL A 127 0.75 -21.77 -12.82
CA VAL A 127 -0.69 -21.53 -12.67
C VAL A 127 -1.03 -20.88 -11.32
N GLY A 128 -0.38 -21.30 -10.25
CA GLY A 128 -0.66 -20.85 -8.88
C GLY A 128 -0.12 -19.46 -8.57
N ALA A 129 1.08 -19.12 -9.05
CA ALA A 129 1.71 -17.82 -8.76
C ALA A 129 0.90 -16.62 -9.29
N PRO A 130 0.34 -16.65 -10.53
CA PRO A 130 -0.55 -15.59 -10.99
C PRO A 130 -1.82 -15.43 -10.13
N ALA A 131 -2.41 -16.54 -9.67
CA ALA A 131 -3.60 -16.49 -8.81
C ALA A 131 -3.31 -15.83 -7.45
N ILE A 132 -2.18 -16.17 -6.83
CA ILE A 132 -1.71 -15.52 -5.60
C ILE A 132 -1.41 -14.03 -5.86
N GLY A 133 -0.76 -13.70 -6.96
CA GLY A 133 -0.50 -12.32 -7.36
C GLY A 133 -1.78 -11.50 -7.57
N ALA A 134 -2.84 -12.11 -8.10
CA ALA A 134 -4.15 -11.49 -8.24
C ALA A 134 -4.81 -11.23 -6.88
N ALA A 135 -4.71 -12.16 -5.92
CA ALA A 135 -5.21 -11.97 -4.56
C ALA A 135 -4.52 -10.81 -3.82
N PHE A 136 -3.22 -10.60 -4.06
CA PHE A 136 -2.52 -9.42 -3.54
C PHE A 136 -3.01 -8.12 -4.18
N THR A 137 -3.41 -8.16 -5.46
CA THR A 137 -3.99 -7.00 -6.15
C THR A 137 -5.36 -6.65 -5.56
N THR A 138 -6.22 -7.64 -5.32
CA THR A 138 -7.52 -7.40 -4.69
C THR A 138 -7.38 -6.89 -3.25
N LEU A 139 -6.39 -7.38 -2.51
CA LEU A 139 -6.07 -6.86 -1.18
C LEU A 139 -5.61 -5.40 -1.25
N ALA A 140 -4.80 -5.02 -2.24
CA ALA A 140 -4.42 -3.63 -2.46
C ALA A 140 -5.62 -2.73 -2.75
N ASP A 141 -6.52 -3.18 -3.62
CA ASP A 141 -7.73 -2.43 -3.98
C ASP A 141 -8.70 -2.33 -2.80
N MET A 142 -8.79 -3.35 -1.95
CA MET A 142 -9.66 -3.34 -0.77
C MET A 142 -9.15 -2.35 0.29
N TYR A 143 -7.84 -2.32 0.54
CA TYR A 143 -7.27 -1.44 1.56
C TYR A 143 -7.04 -0.01 1.08
N GLN A 144 -7.06 0.25 -0.24
CA GLN A 144 -6.95 1.59 -0.83
C GLN A 144 -5.82 2.43 -0.20
N TRP A 145 -4.63 1.85 0.02
CA TRP A 145 -3.53 2.51 0.76
C TRP A 145 -3.16 3.87 0.16
N ASP A 146 -3.22 4.00 -1.16
CA ASP A 146 -2.94 5.27 -1.86
C ASP A 146 -3.98 6.34 -1.55
N ARG A 147 -5.25 5.94 -1.41
CA ARG A 147 -6.33 6.85 -1.00
C ARG A 147 -6.15 7.27 0.45
N LEU A 148 -5.82 6.35 1.35
CA LEU A 148 -5.55 6.69 2.74
C LEU A 148 -4.35 7.65 2.86
N ALA A 149 -3.26 7.37 2.14
CA ALA A 149 -2.11 8.27 2.11
C ALA A 149 -2.47 9.67 1.58
N SER A 150 -3.30 9.77 0.53
CA SER A 150 -3.69 11.07 -0.01
C SER A 150 -4.63 11.86 0.92
N VAL A 151 -5.51 11.19 1.66
CA VAL A 151 -6.32 11.82 2.71
C VAL A 151 -5.41 12.42 3.78
N TYR A 152 -4.45 11.64 4.29
CA TYR A 152 -3.50 12.11 5.30
C TYR A 152 -2.56 13.22 4.79
N GLU A 153 -2.19 13.21 3.52
CA GLU A 153 -1.41 14.30 2.93
C GLU A 153 -2.24 15.59 2.84
N THR A 154 -3.52 15.48 2.50
CA THR A 154 -4.44 16.61 2.45
C THR A 154 -4.66 17.20 3.83
N ALA A 155 -4.91 16.34 4.82
CA ALA A 155 -4.93 16.65 6.25
C ALA A 155 -3.69 17.43 6.72
N GLN A 156 -2.50 16.90 6.42
CA GLN A 156 -1.24 17.52 6.78
C GLN A 156 -1.06 18.89 6.12
N LYS A 157 -1.47 19.05 4.85
CA LYS A 157 -1.44 20.34 4.16
C LYS A 157 -2.42 21.33 4.77
N SER A 158 -3.64 20.90 5.11
CA SER A 158 -4.63 21.74 5.80
C SER A 158 -4.12 22.21 7.16
N LEU A 159 -3.45 21.34 7.93
CA LEU A 159 -2.78 21.72 9.18
C LEU A 159 -1.62 22.71 8.96
N ALA A 160 -0.89 22.61 7.85
CA ALA A 160 0.16 23.58 7.52
C ALA A 160 -0.42 24.95 7.15
N ILE A 161 -1.56 24.97 6.47
CA ILE A 161 -2.30 26.21 6.15
C ILE A 161 -2.86 26.85 7.42
N ALA A 162 -3.46 26.05 8.31
CA ALA A 162 -3.94 26.54 9.60
C ALA A 162 -2.80 27.15 10.43
N ASP A 163 -1.62 26.53 10.43
CA ASP A 163 -0.43 27.02 11.13
C ASP A 163 0.16 28.31 10.56
N ALA A 164 0.04 28.51 9.24
CA ALA A 164 0.39 29.78 8.61
C ALA A 164 -0.51 30.95 9.05
N LEU A 165 -1.65 30.65 9.70
CA LEU A 165 -2.59 31.61 10.27
C LEU A 165 -2.47 31.69 11.81
N SER A 166 -1.40 31.14 12.38
CA SER A 166 -1.13 31.26 13.81
C SER A 166 -0.98 32.73 14.22
N PRO A 167 -1.42 33.09 15.44
CA PRO A 167 -1.37 34.47 15.92
C PRO A 167 0.07 34.97 16.06
N LEU A 168 0.35 36.18 15.56
CA LEU A 168 1.68 36.80 15.66
C LEU A 168 1.89 37.47 17.03
N ASP A 169 3.11 37.39 17.58
CA ASP A 169 3.44 37.98 18.88
C ASP A 169 3.23 39.51 18.93
N GLU A 170 3.26 40.18 17.79
CA GLU A 170 3.10 41.63 17.65
C GLU A 170 1.63 42.07 17.50
N GLU A 171 0.68 41.14 17.41
CA GLU A 171 -0.75 41.47 17.29
C GLU A 171 -1.31 42.07 18.60
N PRO A 172 -2.17 43.11 18.51
CA PRO A 172 -2.96 43.60 19.64
C PRO A 172 -3.70 42.47 20.37
N ASP A 173 -3.92 42.61 21.68
CA ASP A 173 -4.44 41.50 22.51
C ASP A 173 -5.81 40.97 22.08
N ASP A 174 -6.68 41.85 21.59
CA ASP A 174 -7.99 41.52 21.02
C ASP A 174 -7.85 40.75 19.70
N VAL A 175 -6.97 41.21 18.81
CA VAL A 175 -6.67 40.53 17.54
C VAL A 175 -6.02 39.18 17.79
N TYR A 176 -5.06 39.09 18.71
CA TYR A 176 -4.37 37.85 19.07
C TYR A 176 -5.34 36.79 19.61
N LEU A 177 -6.29 37.20 20.47
CA LEU A 177 -7.32 36.30 20.99
C LEU A 177 -8.21 35.76 19.86
N ALA A 178 -8.64 36.63 18.94
CA ALA A 178 -9.46 36.24 17.79
C ALA A 178 -8.69 35.31 16.83
N SER A 179 -7.43 35.62 16.53
CA SER A 179 -6.52 34.79 15.74
C SER A 179 -6.30 33.42 16.39
N LEU A 180 -6.05 33.36 17.71
CA LEU A 180 -5.90 32.12 18.45
C LEU A 180 -7.18 31.27 18.41
N GLN A 181 -8.35 31.89 18.57
CA GLN A 181 -9.62 31.19 18.49
C GLN A 181 -9.86 30.64 17.08
N ALA A 182 -9.66 31.45 16.03
CA ALA A 182 -9.80 31.02 14.65
C ALA A 182 -8.82 29.88 14.29
N TYR A 183 -7.58 29.98 14.74
CA TYR A 183 -6.56 28.94 14.56
C TYR A 183 -6.96 27.61 15.23
N SER A 184 -7.39 27.68 16.50
CA SER A 184 -7.79 26.48 17.24
C SER A 184 -9.04 25.84 16.65
N GLU A 185 -10.06 26.63 16.28
CA GLU A 185 -11.29 26.14 15.66
C GLU A 185 -11.04 25.57 14.26
N GLY A 186 -10.20 26.22 13.46
CA GLY A 186 -9.80 25.73 12.14
C GLY A 186 -9.06 24.40 12.23
N THR A 187 -8.13 24.28 13.18
CA THR A 187 -7.40 23.03 13.45
C THR A 187 -8.34 21.90 13.90
N LEU A 188 -9.24 22.18 14.85
CA LEU A 188 -10.21 21.20 15.34
C LEU A 188 -11.22 20.80 14.27
N THR A 189 -11.60 21.73 13.40
CA THR A 189 -12.48 21.45 12.26
C THR A 189 -11.81 20.51 11.27
N VAL A 190 -10.53 20.72 10.92
CA VAL A 190 -9.77 19.79 10.08
C VAL A 190 -9.76 18.38 10.70
N MET A 191 -9.50 18.26 11.99
CA MET A 191 -9.50 16.96 12.68
C MET A 191 -10.89 16.30 12.71
N ARG A 192 -11.94 17.09 12.93
CA ARG A 192 -13.33 16.59 12.93
C ARG A 192 -13.75 16.12 11.54
N ASP A 193 -13.45 16.93 10.52
CA ASP A 193 -13.78 16.64 9.13
C ASP A 193 -13.03 15.41 8.64
N GLU A 194 -11.76 15.26 9.02
CA GLU A 194 -11.04 14.02 8.78
C GLU A 194 -11.73 12.84 9.45
N THR A 195 -12.01 12.92 10.75
CA THR A 195 -12.70 11.85 11.51
C THR A 195 -14.01 11.43 10.83
N ALA A 196 -14.74 12.38 10.24
CA ALA A 196 -15.94 12.13 9.46
C ALA A 196 -15.65 11.52 8.07
N GLN A 197 -14.56 11.94 7.41
CA GLN A 197 -14.12 11.44 6.10
C GLN A 197 -13.58 10.01 6.12
N TRP A 198 -13.19 9.48 7.29
CA TRP A 198 -12.97 8.04 7.46
C TRP A 198 -14.21 7.19 7.09
N GLY A 199 -15.39 7.81 6.89
CA GLY A 199 -16.60 7.18 6.35
C GLY A 199 -17.05 7.59 4.94
N GLN A 200 -16.65 8.75 4.38
CA GLN A 200 -17.13 9.26 3.06
C GLN A 200 -16.10 10.12 2.31
N LEU A 201 -16.15 10.14 0.96
CA LEU A 201 -15.18 10.79 0.04
C LEU A 201 -14.83 12.26 0.41
N VAL A 202 -13.54 12.59 0.28
CA VAL A 202 -12.90 13.87 0.61
C VAL A 202 -13.41 15.03 -0.28
N LYS A 203 -13.91 16.10 0.33
CA LYS A 203 -13.92 17.45 -0.24
C LYS A 203 -13.01 18.32 0.62
N MET A 204 -12.11 19.08 0.01
CA MET A 204 -11.41 20.15 0.74
C MET A 204 -12.43 21.20 1.17
N PRO A 205 -12.35 21.71 2.41
CA PRO A 205 -13.27 22.73 2.86
C PRO A 205 -12.84 24.09 2.29
N ASP A 206 -13.41 24.47 1.15
CA ASP A 206 -13.50 25.89 0.73
C ASP A 206 -14.09 26.75 1.89
N ALA A 207 -14.87 26.11 2.75
CA ALA A 207 -15.42 26.65 3.98
C ALA A 207 -14.39 27.22 4.97
N LEU A 208 -13.11 26.77 4.96
CA LEU A 208 -12.14 27.27 5.93
C LEU A 208 -11.76 28.74 5.65
N GLN A 209 -11.51 29.06 4.38
CA GLN A 209 -11.22 30.44 3.94
C GLN A 209 -12.44 31.34 4.12
N GLU A 210 -13.63 30.85 3.83
CA GLU A 210 -14.88 31.57 4.05
C GLU A 210 -15.12 31.86 5.55
N TYR A 211 -14.87 30.89 6.42
CA TYR A 211 -15.01 31.07 7.87
C TYR A 211 -14.05 32.14 8.42
N ILE A 212 -12.80 32.12 7.95
CA ILE A 212 -11.79 33.13 8.34
C ILE A 212 -12.19 34.52 7.86
N ASN A 213 -12.62 34.65 6.61
CA ASN A 213 -13.08 35.93 6.08
C ASN A 213 -14.27 36.45 6.89
N THR A 214 -15.22 35.57 7.23
CA THR A 214 -16.38 35.92 8.07
C THR A 214 -15.97 36.37 9.46
N ALA A 215 -15.00 35.69 10.09
CA ALA A 215 -14.49 36.06 11.41
C ALA A 215 -13.77 37.41 11.41
N ARG A 216 -12.94 37.67 10.37
CA ARG A 216 -12.25 38.96 10.20
C ARG A 216 -13.21 40.11 9.95
N GLU A 217 -14.21 39.90 9.08
CA GLU A 217 -15.26 40.89 8.83
C GLU A 217 -16.05 41.21 10.10
N LYS A 218 -16.35 40.20 10.92
CA LYS A 218 -17.09 40.40 12.17
C LYS A 218 -16.28 41.22 13.18
N ALA A 219 -14.99 40.90 13.35
CA ALA A 219 -14.09 41.66 14.22
C ALA A 219 -13.93 43.12 13.76
N ALA A 220 -13.81 43.35 12.44
CA ALA A 220 -13.72 44.70 11.88
C ALA A 220 -14.98 45.53 12.19
N ARG A 221 -16.19 44.94 12.06
CA ARG A 221 -17.45 45.62 12.39
C ARG A 221 -17.55 45.97 13.87
N GLU A 222 -17.15 45.07 14.77
CA GLU A 222 -17.15 45.32 16.21
C GLU A 222 -16.18 46.45 16.61
N LEU A 223 -15.08 46.64 15.87
CA LEU A 223 -14.17 47.78 16.06
C LEU A 223 -14.78 49.11 15.58
N GLU A 224 -15.47 49.11 14.43
CA GLU A 224 -16.16 50.29 13.91
C GLU A 224 -17.28 50.76 14.85
N GLU A 225 -18.07 49.83 15.38
CA GLU A 225 -19.15 50.14 16.34
C GLU A 225 -18.62 50.73 17.65
N ASN A 226 -17.60 50.11 18.25
CA ASN A 226 -17.02 50.61 19.50
C ASN A 226 -16.21 51.91 19.33
N GLY A 227 -15.65 52.16 18.14
CA GLY A 227 -14.93 53.39 17.82
C GLY A 227 -15.83 54.61 17.70
N GLY A 228 -17.07 54.43 17.22
CA GLY A 228 -18.04 55.52 17.07
C GLY A 228 -18.59 56.05 18.40
N GLU A 229 -18.68 55.21 19.42
CA GLU A 229 -19.29 55.58 20.72
C GLU A 229 -18.40 56.51 21.56
N ASN A 230 -17.08 56.52 21.33
CA ASN A 230 -16.13 57.37 22.05
C ASN A 230 -15.85 58.74 21.39
N ALA A 231 -16.34 58.99 20.18
CA ALA A 231 -16.07 60.25 19.45
C ALA A 231 -17.17 61.32 19.66
N GLY A 232 -18.26 60.99 20.38
CA GLY A 232 -19.46 61.83 20.52
C GLY A 232 -19.71 62.44 21.90
N GLY A 233 -18.79 62.34 22.85
CA GLY A 233 -18.88 62.92 24.21
C GLY A 233 -17.81 63.97 24.45
#